data_AF-A0A1P8NDM3-F1
#
_entry.id   AF-A0A1P8NDM3-F1
#
_cell.length_a   1.000
_cell.length_b   1.000
_cell.length_c   1.000
_cell.angle_alpha   90.00
_cell.angle_beta   90.00
_cell.angle_gamma   90.00
#
_symmetry.space_group_name_H-M   'P 1'
#
loop_
_entity.id
_entity.type
_entity.pdbx_description
1 polymer ?
#
loop_
_entity_poly.entity_id
_entity_poly.type
_entity_poly.pdbx_seq_one_letter_code
_entity_poly.pdbx_strand_id
1 'polypeptide(L)'
;MRARYIVGEIITGLWRNIAMVISVVIVTAVSLTFVGTGLLMQKQIMDMKDTLVEQSQVTIYLCSPHSTSASCAGGAATDAQIASVQEALEGDVLSPYIASTDQRSQQEALAIYQEQFAGEGFVSNFTAEDMPVSFHITLKNADDSAAVVEFFRGRDGVDEVTDLLSAFAPFIDVLNQSTLFALGLAVLMLIAALLLVATTIRMSVANRRREIAIMRLVGASNLFIRLPFLLEGAVAAIIGGVIASGMLWMGLHYIVQGWLAPTLGEQLITVGVADLVWAAPVLIALGAVLSIASSVVSLNRYLKV
;
A
#
# COMPACT_ATOMS: atom_id res chain seq x y z
N MET A 1 -29.98 -30.69 -15.87
CA MET A 1 -29.24 -31.97 -15.76
C MET A 1 -27.72 -31.84 -15.97
N ARG A 2 -27.22 -31.01 -16.89
CA ARG A 2 -25.77 -30.89 -17.18
C ARG A 2 -24.92 -30.26 -16.05
N ALA A 3 -25.43 -29.25 -15.35
CA ALA A 3 -24.69 -28.58 -14.27
C ALA A 3 -24.42 -29.48 -13.05
N ARG A 4 -25.43 -30.26 -12.61
CA ARG A 4 -25.28 -31.19 -11.48
C ARG A 4 -24.25 -32.29 -11.76
N TYR A 5 -24.16 -32.74 -13.01
CA TYR A 5 -23.14 -33.70 -13.44
C TYR A 5 -21.74 -33.09 -13.39
N ILE A 6 -21.55 -31.89 -13.95
CA ILE A 6 -20.26 -31.18 -13.92
C ILE A 6 -19.80 -30.92 -12.47
N VAL A 7 -20.69 -30.46 -11.60
CA VAL A 7 -20.38 -30.23 -10.17
C VAL A 7 -20.00 -31.52 -9.45
N GLY A 8 -20.73 -32.62 -9.71
CA GLY A 8 -20.40 -33.94 -9.16
C GLY A 8 -19.03 -34.42 -9.62
N GLU A 9 -18.69 -34.23 -10.89
CA GLU A 9 -17.40 -34.61 -11.47
C GLU A 9 -16.23 -33.79 -10.90
N ILE A 10 -16.46 -32.51 -10.59
CA ILE A 10 -15.50 -31.62 -9.93
C ILE A 10 -15.24 -32.09 -8.51
N ILE A 11 -16.28 -32.30 -7.71
CA ILE A 11 -16.15 -32.73 -6.31
C ILE A 11 -15.45 -34.08 -6.24
N THR A 12 -15.88 -35.04 -7.06
CA THR A 12 -15.27 -36.39 -7.09
C THR A 12 -13.81 -36.31 -7.55
N GLY A 13 -13.50 -35.40 -8.48
CA GLY A 13 -12.13 -35.08 -8.89
C GLY A 13 -11.24 -34.58 -7.76
N LEU A 14 -11.72 -33.55 -7.05
CA LEU A 14 -11.03 -32.93 -5.92
C LEU A 14 -10.72 -33.95 -4.83
N TRP A 15 -11.69 -34.80 -4.49
CA TRP A 15 -11.53 -35.85 -3.47
C TRP A 15 -10.55 -36.94 -3.88
N ARG A 16 -10.54 -37.35 -5.16
CA ARG A 16 -9.66 -38.42 -5.65
C ARG A 16 -8.19 -37.98 -5.70
N ASN A 17 -7.93 -36.68 -5.82
CA ASN A 17 -6.60 -36.08 -5.94
C ASN A 17 -6.29 -35.10 -4.79
N ILE A 18 -6.82 -35.38 -3.58
CA ILE A 18 -6.86 -34.41 -2.48
C ILE A 18 -5.47 -33.84 -2.12
N ALA A 19 -4.43 -34.68 -2.14
CA ALA A 19 -3.07 -34.24 -1.82
C ALA A 19 -2.54 -33.20 -2.82
N MET A 20 -2.76 -33.40 -4.13
CA MET A 20 -2.33 -32.45 -5.16
C MET A 20 -3.13 -31.16 -5.09
N VAL A 21 -4.44 -31.26 -4.85
CA VAL A 21 -5.32 -30.10 -4.69
C VAL A 21 -4.90 -29.28 -3.47
N ILE A 22 -4.63 -29.92 -2.33
CA ILE A 22 -4.14 -29.24 -1.12
C ILE A 22 -2.82 -28.52 -1.40
N SER A 23 -1.87 -29.14 -2.10
CA SER A 23 -0.62 -28.48 -2.47
C SER A 23 -0.86 -27.21 -3.31
N VAL A 24 -1.74 -27.28 -4.31
CA VAL A 24 -2.11 -26.12 -5.13
C VAL A 24 -2.80 -25.04 -4.29
N VAL A 25 -3.72 -25.42 -3.42
CA VAL A 25 -4.44 -24.50 -2.51
C VAL A 25 -3.44 -23.77 -1.61
N ILE A 26 -2.52 -24.49 -0.96
CA ILE A 26 -1.53 -23.90 -0.03
C ILE A 26 -0.61 -22.95 -0.76
N VAL A 27 -0.01 -23.38 -1.88
CA VAL A 27 0.92 -22.52 -2.64
C VAL A 27 0.20 -21.29 -3.19
N THR A 28 -1.03 -21.43 -3.67
CA THR A 28 -1.85 -20.30 -4.12
C THR A 28 -2.19 -19.37 -2.97
N ALA A 29 -2.57 -19.90 -1.79
CA ALA A 29 -2.82 -19.11 -0.60
C ALA A 29 -1.59 -18.29 -0.20
N VAL A 30 -0.42 -18.93 -0.07
CA VAL A 30 0.83 -18.23 0.27
C VAL A 30 1.17 -17.15 -0.75
N SER A 31 1.04 -17.46 -2.05
CA SER A 31 1.29 -16.50 -3.12
C SER A 31 0.38 -15.27 -3.02
N LEU A 32 -0.93 -15.49 -2.86
CA LEU A 32 -1.92 -14.43 -2.77
C LEU A 32 -1.81 -13.65 -1.47
N THR A 33 -1.33 -14.26 -0.38
CA THR A 33 -0.99 -13.53 0.85
C THR A 33 0.12 -12.52 0.59
N PHE A 34 1.21 -12.90 -0.11
CA PHE A 34 2.26 -11.93 -0.46
C PHE A 34 1.76 -10.79 -1.37
N VAL A 35 0.93 -11.12 -2.38
CA VAL A 35 0.29 -10.10 -3.22
C VAL A 35 -0.58 -9.16 -2.37
N GLY A 36 -1.41 -9.72 -1.50
CA GLY A 36 -2.31 -8.95 -0.63
C GLY A 36 -1.58 -8.09 0.38
N THR A 37 -0.50 -8.60 0.99
CA THR A 37 0.38 -7.81 1.87
C THR A 37 0.96 -6.63 1.10
N GLY A 38 1.48 -6.85 -0.12
CA GLY A 38 2.00 -5.76 -0.95
C GLY A 38 0.94 -4.70 -1.27
N LEU A 39 -0.27 -5.11 -1.64
CA LEU A 39 -1.39 -4.20 -1.92
C LEU A 39 -1.81 -3.38 -0.69
N LEU A 40 -1.95 -4.03 0.47
CA LEU A 40 -2.32 -3.37 1.72
C LEU A 40 -1.21 -2.44 2.22
N MET A 41 0.05 -2.84 2.06
CA MET A 41 1.20 -2.02 2.42
C MET A 41 1.31 -0.78 1.53
N GLN A 42 1.07 -0.93 0.23
CA GLN A 42 1.00 0.21 -0.69
C GLN A 42 -0.15 1.15 -0.33
N LYS A 43 -1.31 0.60 0.05
CA LYS A 43 -2.43 1.40 0.57
C LYS A 43 -2.04 2.18 1.83
N GLN A 44 -1.41 1.52 2.81
CA GLN A 44 -0.91 2.16 4.04
C GLN A 44 0.03 3.32 3.73
N ILE A 45 0.93 3.16 2.76
CA ILE A 45 1.86 4.22 2.35
C ILE A 45 1.09 5.40 1.74
N MET A 46 0.08 5.15 0.91
CA MET A 46 -0.74 6.21 0.32
C MET A 46 -1.56 6.94 1.38
N ASP A 47 -2.29 6.23 2.24
CA ASP A 47 -3.11 6.85 3.29
C ASP A 47 -2.26 7.64 4.30
N MET A 48 -1.07 7.12 4.63
CA MET A 48 -0.12 7.82 5.49
C MET A 48 0.43 9.08 4.82
N LYS A 49 0.74 9.03 3.52
CA LYS A 49 1.13 10.21 2.75
C LYS A 49 -0.01 11.23 2.72
N ASP A 50 -1.24 10.83 2.45
CA ASP A 50 -2.40 11.74 2.37
C ASP A 50 -2.67 12.43 3.72
N THR A 51 -2.60 11.68 4.83
CA THR A 51 -2.73 12.25 6.18
C THR A 51 -1.61 13.26 6.47
N LEU A 52 -0.38 12.96 6.03
CA LEU A 52 0.76 13.88 6.13
C LEU A 52 0.69 15.03 5.12
N VAL A 53 -0.08 14.92 4.04
CA VAL A 53 -0.35 16.00 3.08
C VAL A 53 -1.34 17.00 3.68
N GLU A 54 -2.36 16.51 4.39
CA GLU A 54 -3.29 17.38 5.14
C GLU A 54 -2.58 18.15 6.25
N GLN A 55 -1.49 17.61 6.81
CA GLN A 55 -0.64 18.28 7.79
C GLN A 55 0.58 18.92 7.11
N SER A 56 0.46 20.18 6.64
CA SER A 56 1.55 21.08 6.21
C SER A 56 2.94 20.42 6.05
N GLN A 57 3.27 19.98 4.85
CA GLN A 57 4.49 19.21 4.56
C GLN A 57 5.78 20.00 4.79
N VAL A 58 5.77 21.30 4.45
CA VAL A 58 6.91 22.19 4.63
C VAL A 58 6.49 23.35 5.51
N THR A 59 7.28 23.63 6.54
CA THR A 59 7.10 24.81 7.40
C THR A 59 8.32 25.70 7.26
N ILE A 60 8.10 26.96 6.89
CA ILE A 60 9.14 28.00 6.88
C ILE A 60 8.99 28.81 8.16
N TYR A 61 9.97 28.71 9.06
CA TYR A 61 10.05 29.54 10.26
C TYR A 61 10.85 30.80 9.94
N LEU A 62 10.28 31.96 10.27
CA LEU A 62 10.95 33.24 10.14
C LEU A 62 11.76 33.58 11.38
N CYS A 63 12.72 34.48 11.24
CA CYS A 63 13.58 34.89 12.33
C CYS A 63 12.79 35.43 13.54
N SER A 64 13.16 34.95 14.72
CA SER A 64 12.69 35.39 16.03
C SER A 64 13.85 36.03 16.82
N PRO A 65 13.57 36.71 17.95
CA PRO A 65 14.63 37.31 18.79
C PRO A 65 15.68 36.30 19.30
N HIS A 66 15.32 35.01 19.35
CA HIS A 66 16.19 33.92 19.84
C HIS A 66 16.79 33.07 18.73
N SER A 67 16.52 33.40 17.46
CA SER A 67 17.04 32.69 16.30
C SER A 67 18.56 32.86 16.21
N THR A 68 19.26 31.75 15.96
CA THR A 68 20.74 31.71 15.95
C THR A 68 21.32 31.46 14.56
N SER A 69 20.47 31.28 13.55
CA SER A 69 20.91 31.08 12.17
C SER A 69 21.58 32.32 11.58
N ALA A 70 22.47 32.10 10.60
CA ALA A 70 23.23 33.18 9.96
C ALA A 70 22.33 34.17 9.20
N SER A 71 21.18 33.71 8.70
CA SER A 71 20.14 34.50 8.03
C SER A 71 19.33 35.38 9.00
N CYS A 72 19.47 35.17 10.31
CA CYS A 72 18.79 35.90 11.38
C CYS A 72 19.71 36.84 12.19
N ALA A 73 20.90 37.16 11.68
CA ALA A 73 21.82 38.09 12.33
C ALA A 73 21.21 39.50 12.60
N GLY A 74 20.15 39.86 11.87
CA GLY A 74 19.40 41.11 12.04
C GLY A 74 18.34 41.09 13.15
N GLY A 75 18.15 39.97 13.86
CA GLY A 75 17.09 39.78 14.85
C GLY A 75 15.78 39.29 14.22
N ALA A 76 14.64 39.63 14.84
CA ALA A 76 13.32 39.21 14.37
C ALA A 76 13.04 39.67 12.93
N ALA A 77 12.32 38.85 12.16
CA ALA A 77 12.00 39.13 10.77
C ALA A 77 11.17 40.42 10.63
N THR A 78 11.59 41.28 9.71
CA THR A 78 10.88 42.52 9.39
C THR A 78 9.67 42.25 8.51
N ASP A 79 8.64 43.11 8.57
CA ASP A 79 7.44 42.99 7.72
C ASP A 79 7.78 42.89 6.22
N ALA A 80 8.86 43.54 5.78
CA ALA A 80 9.34 43.46 4.40
C ALA A 80 9.88 42.06 4.04
N GLN A 81 10.57 41.39 4.97
CA GLN A 81 11.04 40.02 4.79
C GLN A 81 9.86 39.03 4.79
N ILE A 82 8.89 39.22 5.68
CA ILE A 82 7.66 38.40 5.72
C ILE A 82 6.91 38.52 4.39
N ALA A 83 6.68 39.73 3.91
CA ALA A 83 6.02 39.99 2.63
C ALA A 83 6.80 39.40 1.44
N SER A 84 8.14 39.47 1.46
CA SER A 84 8.98 38.88 0.41
C SER A 84 8.89 37.35 0.36
N VAL A 85 8.79 36.69 1.51
CA VAL A 85 8.58 35.23 1.57
C VAL A 85 7.19 34.87 1.04
N GLN A 86 6.16 35.62 1.44
CA GLN A 86 4.80 35.40 0.94
C GLN A 86 4.70 35.59 -0.58
N GLU A 87 5.26 36.68 -1.12
CA GLU A 87 5.27 36.93 -2.57
C GLU A 87 6.00 35.82 -3.33
N ALA A 88 7.08 35.29 -2.76
CA ALA A 88 7.81 34.20 -3.39
C ALA A 88 7.04 32.86 -3.37
N LEU A 89 6.22 32.62 -2.34
CA LEU A 89 5.33 31.45 -2.28
C LEU A 89 4.19 31.56 -3.30
N GLU A 90 3.66 32.76 -3.52
CA GLU A 90 2.58 33.02 -4.48
C GLU A 90 3.08 33.20 -5.92
N GLY A 91 4.40 33.38 -6.11
CA GLY A 91 5.02 33.64 -7.40
C GLY A 91 5.02 32.44 -8.37
N ASP A 92 5.22 32.74 -9.65
CA ASP A 92 5.17 31.76 -10.77
C ASP A 92 6.14 30.58 -10.64
N VAL A 93 7.21 30.74 -9.85
CA VAL A 93 8.22 29.69 -9.66
C VAL A 93 7.72 28.58 -8.75
N LEU A 94 7.00 28.91 -7.68
CA LEU A 94 6.57 27.96 -6.66
C LEU A 94 5.07 27.62 -6.71
N SER A 95 4.24 28.49 -7.30
CA SER A 95 2.81 28.25 -7.46
C SER A 95 2.44 26.92 -8.17
N PRO A 96 3.26 26.34 -9.08
CA PRO A 96 2.97 25.02 -9.62
C PRO A 96 3.06 23.90 -8.57
N TYR A 97 3.96 24.04 -7.59
CA TYR A 97 4.26 23.02 -6.57
C TYR A 97 3.37 23.15 -5.33
N ILE A 98 2.88 24.35 -5.04
CA ILE A 98 2.11 24.65 -3.83
C ILE A 98 0.60 24.46 -4.08
N ALA A 99 -0.06 23.74 -3.17
CA ALA A 99 -1.52 23.57 -3.12
C ALA A 99 -2.17 24.65 -2.25
N SER A 100 -1.62 24.91 -1.07
CA SER A 100 -2.08 25.97 -0.15
C SER A 100 -0.97 26.46 0.76
N THR A 101 -1.10 27.71 1.19
CA THR A 101 -0.20 28.38 2.14
C THR A 101 -1.04 28.97 3.27
N ASP A 102 -0.70 28.64 4.50
CA ASP A 102 -1.31 29.21 5.70
C ASP A 102 -0.22 29.92 6.50
N GLN A 103 -0.38 31.22 6.73
CA GLN A 103 0.54 31.96 7.58
C GLN A 103 0.04 31.88 9.02
N ARG A 104 0.92 31.47 9.93
CA ARG A 104 0.66 31.52 11.37
C ARG A 104 1.34 32.70 11.99
N SER A 105 0.53 33.52 12.65
CA SER A 105 0.99 34.63 13.46
C SER A 105 1.67 34.15 14.74
N GLN A 106 2.45 35.04 15.35
CA GLN A 106 3.09 34.80 16.65
C GLN A 106 2.07 34.47 17.76
N GLN A 107 0.90 35.12 17.72
CA GLN A 107 -0.17 34.91 18.70
C GLN A 107 -0.82 33.53 18.54
N GLU A 108 -1.05 33.09 17.30
CA GLU A 108 -1.57 31.74 17.02
C GLU A 108 -0.56 30.67 17.38
N ALA A 109 0.72 30.87 17.05
CA ALA A 109 1.80 29.97 17.43
C ALA A 109 1.89 29.80 18.95
N LEU A 110 1.79 30.91 19.71
CA LEU A 110 1.76 30.86 21.18
C LEU A 110 0.54 30.09 21.69
N ALA A 111 -0.65 30.33 21.12
CA ALA A 111 -1.87 29.64 21.56
C ALA A 111 -1.76 28.12 21.36
N ILE A 112 -1.26 27.67 20.20
CA ILE A 112 -1.02 26.26 19.91
C ILE A 112 0.03 25.67 20.86
N TYR A 113 1.12 26.41 21.12
CA TYR A 113 2.16 25.99 22.04
C TYR A 113 1.62 25.83 23.48
N GLN A 114 0.80 26.76 23.93
CA GLN A 114 0.16 26.71 25.25
C GLN A 114 -0.82 25.55 25.39
N GLU A 115 -1.55 25.22 24.31
CA GLU A 115 -2.45 24.08 24.29
C GLU A 115 -1.70 22.75 24.29
N GLN A 116 -0.65 22.63 23.46
CA GLN A 116 0.13 21.39 23.33
C GLN A 116 0.89 21.03 24.61
N PHE A 117 1.38 22.02 25.34
CA PHE A 117 2.11 21.84 26.60
C PHE A 117 1.28 22.21 27.84
N ALA A 118 -0.06 22.17 27.71
CA ALA A 118 -0.95 22.49 28.81
C ALA A 118 -0.64 21.64 30.06
N GLY A 119 -0.32 22.30 31.18
CA GLY A 119 0.03 21.66 32.46
C GLY A 119 1.53 21.71 32.82
N GLU A 120 2.39 22.12 31.89
CA GLU A 120 3.81 22.37 32.15
C GLU A 120 4.03 23.79 32.70
N GLY A 121 4.70 23.93 33.85
CA GLY A 121 4.86 25.21 34.54
C GLY A 121 5.74 26.25 33.82
N PHE A 122 6.50 25.86 32.80
CA PHE A 122 7.37 26.76 32.05
C PHE A 122 6.64 27.49 30.92
N VAL A 123 5.47 26.99 30.49
CA VAL A 123 4.74 27.46 29.30
C VAL A 123 4.22 28.88 29.47
N SER A 124 3.88 29.28 30.70
CA SER A 124 3.43 30.65 31.01
C SER A 124 4.52 31.72 30.94
N ASN A 125 5.79 31.32 30.77
CA ASN A 125 6.91 32.27 30.66
C ASN A 125 7.18 32.70 29.21
N PHE A 126 6.56 32.03 28.24
CA PHE A 126 6.70 32.37 26.82
C PHE A 126 5.68 33.44 26.43
N THR A 127 6.16 34.43 25.68
CA THR A 127 5.36 35.50 25.10
C THR A 127 5.21 35.29 23.59
N ALA A 128 4.32 36.06 22.95
CA ALA A 128 4.15 35.97 21.50
C ALA A 128 5.44 36.37 20.76
N GLU A 129 6.21 37.31 21.30
CA GLU A 129 7.46 37.78 20.69
C GLU A 129 8.54 36.68 20.64
N ASP A 130 8.43 35.66 21.50
CA ASP A 130 9.33 34.50 21.51
C ASP A 130 8.96 33.48 20.42
N MET A 131 7.79 33.60 19.80
CA MET A 131 7.32 32.69 18.76
C MET A 131 7.69 33.24 17.36
N PRO A 132 8.20 32.41 16.45
CA PRO A 132 8.41 32.81 15.07
C PRO A 132 7.07 32.92 14.33
N VAL A 133 6.99 33.84 13.37
CA VAL A 133 5.97 33.74 12.31
C VAL A 133 6.36 32.57 11.42
N SER A 134 5.40 31.75 11.03
CA SER A 134 5.66 30.60 10.15
C SER A 134 4.70 30.53 8.97
N PHE A 135 5.20 30.04 7.84
CA PHE A 135 4.37 29.68 6.69
C PHE A 135 4.26 28.16 6.61
N HIS A 136 3.04 27.67 6.66
CA HIS A 136 2.67 26.27 6.55
C HIS A 136 2.21 25.97 5.14
N ILE A 137 2.97 25.12 4.46
CA ILE A 137 2.83 24.90 3.02
C ILE A 137 2.41 23.46 2.79
N THR A 138 1.27 23.31 2.11
CA THR A 138 0.85 22.03 1.56
C THR A 138 1.23 21.99 0.09
N LEU A 139 2.01 21.00 -0.31
CA LEU A 139 2.41 20.83 -1.71
C LEU A 139 1.38 19.98 -2.46
N LYS A 140 1.33 20.16 -3.79
CA LYS A 140 0.54 19.31 -4.67
C LYS A 140 1.11 17.89 -4.75
N ASN A 141 2.43 17.76 -4.75
CA ASN A 141 3.11 16.47 -4.61
C ASN A 141 4.12 16.56 -3.46
N ALA A 142 4.08 15.55 -2.59
CA ALA A 142 4.96 15.48 -1.43
C ALA A 142 6.45 15.31 -1.82
N ASP A 143 6.72 14.76 -3.00
CA ASP A 143 8.08 14.55 -3.50
C ASP A 143 8.77 15.86 -3.95
N ASP A 144 8.03 16.97 -4.06
CA ASP A 144 8.55 18.28 -4.48
C ASP A 144 9.09 19.13 -3.30
N SER A 145 9.05 18.61 -2.07
CA SER A 145 9.42 19.35 -0.85
C SER A 145 10.86 19.86 -0.87
N ALA A 146 11.79 19.07 -1.39
CA ALA A 146 13.20 19.43 -1.46
C ALA A 146 13.44 20.71 -2.29
N ALA A 147 12.66 20.92 -3.35
CA ALA A 147 12.78 22.12 -4.18
C ALA A 147 12.35 23.39 -3.43
N VAL A 148 11.27 23.30 -2.65
CA VAL A 148 10.78 24.41 -1.82
C VAL A 148 11.75 24.69 -0.66
N VAL A 149 12.24 23.64 0.01
CA VAL A 149 13.22 23.78 1.10
C VAL A 149 14.47 24.48 0.61
N GLU A 150 15.05 24.04 -0.51
CA GLU A 150 16.29 24.61 -1.03
C GLU A 150 16.09 26.05 -1.53
N PHE A 151 14.90 26.40 -2.02
CA PHE A 151 14.61 27.76 -2.47
C PHE A 151 14.61 28.79 -1.33
N PHE A 152 14.18 28.40 -0.13
CA PHE A 152 14.11 29.31 1.04
C PHE A 152 15.28 29.16 2.01
N ARG A 153 16.08 28.09 1.90
CA ARG A 153 17.24 27.85 2.76
C ARG A 153 18.27 28.98 2.61
N GLY A 154 18.61 29.62 3.72
CA GLY A 154 19.63 30.68 3.77
C GLY A 154 19.17 32.03 3.22
N ARG A 155 17.87 32.21 2.97
CA ARG A 155 17.30 33.50 2.58
C ARG A 155 17.18 34.43 3.79
N ASP A 156 17.41 35.73 3.59
CA ASP A 156 17.30 36.72 4.66
C ASP A 156 15.90 36.70 5.31
N GLY A 157 15.85 36.65 6.63
CA GLY A 157 14.59 36.63 7.39
C GLY A 157 13.98 35.23 7.58
N VAL A 158 14.56 34.18 6.98
CA VAL A 158 14.19 32.78 7.20
C VAL A 158 15.16 32.14 8.18
N ASP A 159 14.65 31.56 9.27
CA ASP A 159 15.46 30.90 10.29
C ASP A 159 15.70 29.43 9.93
N GLU A 160 14.60 28.68 9.79
CA GLU A 160 14.61 27.26 9.51
C GLU A 160 13.52 26.92 8.51
N VAL A 161 13.81 25.99 7.61
CA VAL A 161 12.79 25.37 6.75
C VAL A 161 12.75 23.89 7.08
N THR A 162 11.68 23.48 7.74
CA THR A 162 11.48 22.09 8.18
C THR A 162 10.59 21.38 7.18
N ASP A 163 11.06 20.25 6.67
CA ASP A 163 10.27 19.32 5.86
C ASP A 163 9.87 18.14 6.75
N LEU A 164 8.57 18.08 7.09
CA LEU A 164 8.03 17.04 7.94
C LEU A 164 8.14 15.66 7.27
N LEU A 165 8.00 15.59 5.94
CA LEU A 165 8.09 14.35 5.20
C LEU A 165 9.51 13.79 5.19
N SER A 166 10.52 14.66 5.12
CA SER A 166 11.93 14.27 5.18
C SER A 166 12.31 13.56 6.49
N ALA A 167 11.67 13.93 7.61
CA ALA A 167 11.87 13.27 8.89
C ALA A 167 11.40 11.81 8.88
N PHE A 168 10.36 11.52 8.09
CA PHE A 168 9.81 10.16 7.91
C PHE A 168 10.34 9.46 6.65
N ALA A 169 11.12 10.11 5.81
CA ALA A 169 11.63 9.55 4.56
C ALA A 169 12.37 8.22 4.75
N PRO A 170 13.28 8.05 5.74
CA PRO A 170 13.93 6.76 5.97
C PRO A 170 12.95 5.63 6.30
N PHE A 171 11.86 5.95 7.02
CA PHE A 171 10.82 4.98 7.35
C PHE A 171 9.99 4.62 6.12
N ILE A 172 9.56 5.61 5.33
CA ILE A 172 8.87 5.41 4.05
C ILE A 172 9.70 4.55 3.10
N ASP A 173 11.01 4.81 3.01
CA ASP A 173 11.91 4.06 2.13
C ASP A 173 12.04 2.60 2.55
N VAL A 174 12.12 2.31 3.86
CA VAL A 174 12.11 0.94 4.37
C VAL A 174 10.79 0.24 4.04
N LEU A 175 9.66 0.93 4.16
CA LEU A 175 8.35 0.38 3.79
C LEU A 175 8.26 0.11 2.28
N ASN A 176 8.75 1.02 1.44
CA ASN A 176 8.81 0.84 0.00
C ASN A 176 9.70 -0.35 -0.40
N GLN A 177 10.89 -0.47 0.18
CA GLN A 177 11.79 -1.59 -0.08
C GLN A 177 11.18 -2.93 0.38
N SER A 178 10.53 -2.93 1.54
CA SER A 178 9.81 -4.11 2.05
C SER A 178 8.65 -4.50 1.13
N THR A 179 7.91 -3.53 0.62
CA THR A 179 6.83 -3.74 -0.38
C THR A 179 7.40 -4.34 -1.65
N LEU A 180 8.51 -3.79 -2.17
CA LEU A 180 9.16 -4.30 -3.38
C LEU A 180 9.64 -5.74 -3.19
N PHE A 181 10.22 -6.06 -2.03
CA PHE A 181 10.63 -7.43 -1.69
C PHE A 181 9.42 -8.38 -1.62
N ALA A 182 8.33 -7.95 -0.97
CA ALA A 182 7.09 -8.73 -0.88
C ALA A 182 6.48 -8.99 -2.26
N LEU A 183 6.46 -7.98 -3.14
CA LEU A 183 6.00 -8.12 -4.53
C LEU A 183 6.91 -9.02 -5.36
N GLY A 184 8.24 -8.92 -5.20
CA GLY A 184 9.20 -9.81 -5.86
C GLY A 184 8.97 -11.27 -5.47
N LEU A 185 8.79 -11.53 -4.17
CA LEU A 185 8.46 -12.85 -3.66
C LEU A 185 7.08 -13.33 -4.13
N ALA A 186 6.10 -12.44 -4.19
CA ALA A 186 4.77 -12.73 -4.72
C ALA A 186 4.83 -13.19 -6.18
N VAL A 187 5.59 -12.50 -7.04
CA VAL A 187 5.78 -12.89 -8.46
C VAL A 187 6.41 -14.28 -8.57
N LEU A 188 7.46 -14.55 -7.79
CA LEU A 188 8.11 -15.87 -7.78
C LEU A 188 7.14 -16.96 -7.33
N MET A 189 6.36 -16.70 -6.28
CA MET A 189 5.36 -17.65 -5.76
C MET A 189 4.21 -17.87 -6.73
N LEU A 190 3.75 -16.83 -7.43
CA LEU A 190 2.76 -16.96 -8.50
C LEU A 190 3.28 -17.83 -9.64
N ILE A 191 4.55 -17.67 -10.06
CA ILE A 191 5.15 -18.56 -11.06
C ILE A 191 5.16 -20.02 -10.55
N ALA A 192 5.54 -20.23 -9.29
CA ALA A 192 5.50 -21.56 -8.67
C ALA A 192 4.08 -22.14 -8.68
N ALA A 193 3.07 -21.36 -8.30
CA ALA A 193 1.66 -21.74 -8.34
C ALA A 193 1.20 -22.12 -9.75
N LEU A 194 1.52 -21.30 -10.76
CA LEU A 194 1.18 -21.57 -12.16
C LEU A 194 1.79 -22.90 -12.64
N LEU A 195 3.06 -23.16 -12.31
CA LEU A 195 3.73 -24.42 -12.65
C LEU A 195 3.09 -25.62 -11.94
N LEU A 196 2.73 -25.47 -10.66
CA LEU A 196 2.07 -26.50 -9.86
C LEU A 196 0.67 -26.83 -10.40
N VAL A 197 -0.10 -25.82 -10.79
CA VAL A 197 -1.39 -25.99 -11.47
C VAL A 197 -1.20 -26.74 -12.80
N ALA A 198 -0.22 -26.33 -13.60
CA ALA A 198 0.05 -26.96 -14.89
C ALA A 198 0.44 -28.45 -14.76
N THR A 199 1.27 -28.80 -13.78
CA THR A 199 1.66 -30.20 -13.50
C THR A 199 0.51 -31.00 -12.92
N THR A 200 -0.29 -30.41 -12.04
CA THR A 200 -1.48 -31.04 -11.45
C THR A 200 -2.51 -31.40 -12.52
N ILE A 201 -2.77 -30.49 -13.47
CA ILE A 201 -3.67 -30.75 -14.59
C ILE A 201 -3.14 -31.87 -15.47
N ARG A 202 -1.84 -31.88 -15.74
CA ARG A 202 -1.22 -32.95 -16.53
C ARG A 202 -1.41 -34.32 -15.87
N MET A 203 -1.23 -34.39 -14.54
CA MET A 203 -1.46 -35.61 -13.76
C MET A 203 -2.95 -35.99 -13.75
N SER A 204 -3.86 -35.04 -13.55
CA SER A 204 -5.31 -35.28 -13.55
C SER A 204 -5.79 -35.81 -14.92
N VAL A 205 -5.32 -35.22 -16.02
CA VAL A 205 -5.59 -35.69 -17.39
C VAL A 205 -5.02 -37.08 -17.62
N ALA A 206 -3.79 -37.36 -17.15
CA ALA A 206 -3.18 -38.67 -17.29
C ALA A 206 -3.98 -39.76 -16.58
N ASN A 207 -4.48 -39.48 -15.37
CA ASN A 207 -5.31 -40.40 -14.58
C ASN A 207 -6.69 -40.64 -15.21
N ARG A 208 -7.20 -39.73 -16.04
CA ARG A 208 -8.51 -39.82 -16.70
C ARG A 208 -8.42 -40.15 -18.19
N ARG A 209 -7.27 -40.62 -18.70
CA ARG A 209 -7.07 -40.90 -20.14
C ARG A 209 -8.14 -41.80 -20.77
N ARG A 210 -8.58 -42.84 -20.05
CA ARG A 210 -9.61 -43.77 -20.54
C ARG A 210 -10.98 -43.09 -20.66
N GLU A 211 -11.39 -42.33 -19.65
CA GLU A 211 -12.64 -41.56 -19.66
C GLU A 211 -12.64 -40.53 -20.81
N ILE A 212 -11.51 -39.83 -20.99
CA ILE A 212 -11.32 -38.86 -22.09
C ILE A 212 -11.42 -39.54 -23.46
N ALA A 213 -10.83 -40.73 -23.62
CA ALA A 213 -10.91 -41.49 -24.87
C ALA A 213 -12.36 -41.88 -25.21
N ILE A 214 -13.13 -42.36 -24.22
CA ILE A 214 -14.55 -42.69 -24.40
C ILE A 214 -15.34 -41.43 -24.79
N MET A 215 -15.14 -40.31 -24.09
CA MET A 215 -15.80 -39.04 -24.40
C MET A 215 -15.52 -38.56 -25.82
N ARG A 216 -14.29 -38.74 -26.32
CA ARG A 216 -13.94 -38.41 -27.72
C ARG A 216 -14.66 -39.31 -28.73
N LEU A 217 -14.79 -40.61 -28.44
CA LEU A 217 -15.47 -41.57 -29.32
C LEU A 217 -16.97 -41.28 -29.48
N VAL A 218 -17.61 -40.73 -28.45
CA VAL A 218 -19.02 -40.30 -28.51
C VAL A 218 -19.19 -38.87 -29.04
N GLY A 219 -18.14 -38.24 -29.56
CA GLY A 219 -18.20 -36.92 -30.21
C GLY A 219 -18.24 -35.73 -29.25
N ALA A 220 -17.79 -35.87 -28.00
CA ALA A 220 -17.74 -34.74 -27.07
C ALA A 220 -16.78 -33.64 -27.55
N SER A 221 -17.19 -32.38 -27.42
CA SER A 221 -16.35 -31.24 -27.80
C SER A 221 -15.11 -31.11 -26.90
N ASN A 222 -14.02 -30.56 -27.45
CA ASN A 222 -12.79 -30.32 -26.68
C ASN A 222 -13.01 -29.45 -25.44
N LEU A 223 -13.95 -28.49 -25.51
CA LEU A 223 -14.30 -27.66 -24.37
C LEU A 223 -14.97 -28.49 -23.26
N PHE A 224 -15.88 -29.40 -23.63
CA PHE A 224 -16.57 -30.26 -22.67
C PHE A 224 -15.59 -31.19 -21.92
N ILE A 225 -14.56 -31.68 -22.61
CA ILE A 225 -13.49 -32.50 -22.00
C ILE A 225 -12.60 -31.67 -21.07
N ARG A 226 -12.32 -30.41 -21.40
CA ARG A 226 -11.38 -29.54 -20.67
C ARG A 226 -12.02 -28.85 -19.46
N LEU A 227 -13.31 -28.55 -19.53
CA LEU A 227 -14.03 -27.76 -18.54
C LEU A 227 -13.90 -28.29 -17.10
N PRO A 228 -14.00 -29.61 -16.82
CA PRO A 228 -13.84 -30.13 -15.46
C PRO A 228 -12.46 -29.82 -14.86
N PHE A 229 -11.40 -29.90 -15.67
CA PHE A 229 -10.03 -29.61 -15.23
C PHE A 229 -9.80 -28.12 -15.00
N LEU A 230 -10.35 -27.27 -15.86
CA LEU A 230 -10.31 -25.81 -15.68
C LEU A 230 -11.01 -25.40 -14.37
N LEU A 231 -12.17 -26.01 -14.09
CA LEU A 231 -12.95 -25.72 -12.90
C LEU A 231 -12.31 -26.30 -11.64
N GLU A 232 -11.67 -27.47 -11.69
CA GLU A 232 -10.91 -28.04 -10.57
C GLU A 232 -9.80 -27.08 -10.12
N GLY A 233 -9.03 -26.54 -11.07
CA GLY A 233 -8.00 -25.54 -10.79
C GLY A 233 -8.57 -24.20 -10.30
N ALA A 234 -9.67 -23.73 -10.89
CA ALA A 234 -10.32 -22.49 -10.47
C ALA A 234 -10.86 -22.58 -9.04
N VAL A 235 -11.51 -23.68 -8.68
CA VAL A 235 -12.03 -23.91 -7.33
C VAL A 235 -10.90 -23.98 -6.32
N ALA A 236 -9.81 -24.70 -6.62
CA ALA A 236 -8.63 -24.75 -5.76
C ALA A 236 -8.03 -23.34 -5.53
N ALA A 237 -7.94 -22.52 -6.58
CA ALA A 237 -7.41 -21.17 -6.47
C ALA A 237 -8.35 -20.21 -5.70
N ILE A 238 -9.66 -20.35 -5.87
CA ILE A 238 -10.66 -19.60 -5.09
C ILE A 238 -10.54 -19.94 -3.60
N ILE A 239 -10.45 -21.23 -3.26
CA ILE A 239 -10.22 -21.66 -1.86
C ILE A 239 -8.90 -21.11 -1.34
N GLY A 240 -7.84 -21.14 -2.15
CA GLY A 240 -6.55 -20.52 -1.82
C GLY A 240 -6.68 -19.01 -1.56
N GLY A 241 -7.46 -18.29 -2.36
CA GLY A 241 -7.72 -16.85 -2.17
C GLY A 241 -8.53 -16.55 -0.91
N VAL A 242 -9.50 -17.39 -0.56
CA VAL A 242 -10.24 -17.28 0.71
C VAL A 242 -9.32 -17.51 1.91
N ILE A 243 -8.46 -18.53 1.84
CA ILE A 243 -7.48 -18.82 2.89
C ILE A 243 -6.47 -17.67 3.01
N ALA A 244 -5.97 -17.14 1.89
CA ALA A 244 -5.08 -15.99 1.87
C ALA A 244 -5.73 -14.77 2.52
N SER A 245 -7.00 -14.50 2.20
CA SER A 245 -7.77 -13.42 2.83
C SER A 245 -7.90 -13.63 4.34
N GLY A 246 -8.14 -14.87 4.79
CA GLY A 246 -8.15 -15.20 6.22
C GLY A 246 -6.79 -15.03 6.90
N MET A 247 -5.69 -15.37 6.22
CA MET A 247 -4.32 -15.13 6.70
C MET A 247 -4.01 -13.64 6.83
N LEU A 248 -4.41 -12.85 5.84
CA LEU A 248 -4.26 -11.38 5.87
C LEU A 248 -5.10 -10.76 6.98
N TRP A 249 -6.34 -11.22 7.17
CA TRP A 249 -7.18 -10.79 8.29
C TRP A 249 -6.50 -11.06 9.64
N MET A 250 -5.96 -12.28 9.81
CA MET A 250 -5.26 -12.66 11.04
C MET A 250 -3.99 -11.83 11.25
N GLY A 251 -3.23 -11.57 10.18
CA GLY A 251 -2.06 -10.70 10.22
C GLY A 251 -2.41 -9.27 10.60
N LEU A 252 -3.41 -8.68 9.96
CA LEU A 252 -3.89 -7.34 10.28
C LEU A 252 -4.37 -7.23 11.74
N HIS A 253 -5.17 -8.18 12.21
CA HIS A 253 -5.75 -8.09 13.54
C HIS A 253 -4.73 -8.33 14.65
N TYR A 254 -3.91 -9.38 14.55
CA TYR A 254 -3.00 -9.75 15.64
C TYR A 254 -1.64 -9.07 15.54
N ILE A 255 -1.08 -8.93 14.34
CA ILE A 255 0.26 -8.35 14.16
C ILE A 255 0.15 -6.83 14.07
N VAL A 256 -0.67 -6.32 13.16
CA VAL A 256 -0.75 -4.87 12.91
C VAL A 256 -1.49 -4.16 14.04
N GLN A 257 -2.75 -4.51 14.30
CA GLN A 257 -3.56 -3.85 15.34
C GLN A 257 -3.18 -4.28 16.76
N GLY A 258 -2.88 -5.57 16.96
CA GLY A 258 -2.60 -6.12 18.30
C GLY A 258 -1.20 -5.85 18.85
N TRP A 259 -0.20 -5.66 17.98
CA TRP A 259 1.20 -5.51 18.41
C TRP A 259 1.86 -4.25 17.86
N LEU A 260 1.65 -3.93 16.58
CA LEU A 260 2.36 -2.84 15.91
C LEU A 260 1.74 -1.46 16.20
N ALA A 261 0.42 -1.32 16.20
CA ALA A 261 -0.26 -0.05 16.45
C ALA A 261 -0.04 0.50 17.88
N PRO A 262 -0.09 -0.31 18.96
CA PRO A 262 0.19 0.17 20.32
C PRO A 262 1.65 0.58 20.53
N THR A 263 2.57 0.04 19.74
CA THR A 263 4.02 0.28 19.88
C THR A 263 4.50 1.45 19.04
N LEU A 264 3.95 1.65 17.85
CA LEU A 264 4.33 2.74 16.93
C LEU A 264 3.41 3.96 16.99
N GLY A 265 2.24 3.84 17.63
CA GLY A 265 1.23 4.89 17.73
C GLY A 265 0.10 4.69 16.73
N GLU A 266 -1.14 4.76 17.22
CA GLU A 266 -2.36 4.50 16.43
C GLU A 266 -2.56 5.49 15.27
N GLN A 267 -1.96 6.69 15.35
CA GLN A 267 -2.06 7.72 14.32
C GLN A 267 -1.23 7.41 13.07
N LEU A 268 -0.21 6.54 13.16
CA LEU A 268 0.65 6.18 12.04
C LEU A 268 0.16 4.93 11.27
N ILE A 269 -0.76 4.14 11.84
CA ILE A 269 -1.29 2.92 11.22
C ILE A 269 -2.78 3.11 10.93
N THR A 270 -3.11 3.36 9.66
CA THR A 270 -4.46 3.67 9.20
C THR A 270 -5.15 2.47 8.56
N VAL A 271 -4.38 1.52 8.03
CA VAL A 271 -4.90 0.30 7.41
C VAL A 271 -5.44 -0.66 8.46
N GLY A 272 -6.68 -1.09 8.23
CA GLY A 272 -7.41 -1.97 9.14
C GLY A 272 -8.05 -3.17 8.44
N VAL A 273 -8.75 -3.97 9.24
CA VAL A 273 -9.54 -5.11 8.75
C VAL A 273 -10.62 -4.72 7.75
N ALA A 274 -11.04 -3.44 7.74
CA ALA A 274 -12.02 -2.92 6.79
C ALA A 274 -11.46 -2.88 5.35
N ASP A 275 -10.17 -2.62 5.17
CA ASP A 275 -9.54 -2.56 3.85
C ASP A 275 -9.47 -3.92 3.16
N LEU A 276 -9.53 -4.99 3.95
CA LEU A 276 -9.63 -6.34 3.44
C LEU A 276 -10.95 -6.58 2.68
N VAL A 277 -12.01 -5.84 2.96
CA VAL A 277 -13.29 -5.94 2.23
C VAL A 277 -13.11 -5.61 0.75
N TRP A 278 -12.21 -4.68 0.43
CA TRP A 278 -11.87 -4.34 -0.95
C TRP A 278 -10.78 -5.27 -1.52
N ALA A 279 -9.76 -5.62 -0.73
CA ALA A 279 -8.65 -6.43 -1.21
C ALA A 279 -9.02 -7.91 -1.45
N ALA A 280 -9.85 -8.52 -0.60
CA ALA A 280 -10.18 -9.95 -0.68
C ALA A 280 -10.86 -10.35 -2.01
N PRO A 281 -11.90 -9.63 -2.51
CA PRO A 281 -12.47 -9.92 -3.83
C PRO A 281 -11.44 -9.83 -4.96
N VAL A 282 -10.53 -8.85 -4.92
CA VAL A 282 -9.47 -8.67 -5.90
C VAL A 282 -8.51 -9.86 -5.89
N LEU A 283 -8.09 -10.32 -4.71
CA LEU A 283 -7.19 -11.47 -4.57
C LEU A 283 -7.84 -12.78 -5.05
N ILE A 284 -9.10 -13.01 -4.71
CA ILE A 284 -9.84 -14.20 -5.15
C ILE A 284 -10.02 -14.18 -6.67
N ALA A 285 -10.40 -13.02 -7.24
CA ALA A 285 -10.54 -12.87 -8.68
C ALA A 285 -9.20 -13.09 -9.40
N LEU A 286 -8.11 -12.50 -8.89
CA LEU A 286 -6.76 -12.65 -9.42
C LEU A 286 -6.31 -14.11 -9.38
N GLY A 287 -6.50 -14.82 -8.27
CA GLY A 287 -6.22 -16.24 -8.14
C GLY A 287 -7.00 -17.10 -9.15
N ALA A 288 -8.30 -16.84 -9.29
CA ALA A 288 -9.16 -17.56 -10.24
C ALA A 288 -8.71 -17.32 -11.70
N VAL A 289 -8.43 -16.07 -12.07
CA VAL A 289 -7.97 -15.70 -13.42
C VAL A 289 -6.63 -16.35 -13.74
N LEU A 290 -5.66 -16.28 -12.83
CA LEU A 290 -4.34 -16.88 -13.01
C LEU A 290 -4.42 -18.41 -13.13
N SER A 291 -5.27 -19.05 -12.32
CA SER A 291 -5.48 -20.49 -12.40
C SER A 291 -6.11 -20.92 -13.72
N ILE A 292 -7.17 -20.22 -14.17
CA ILE A 292 -7.81 -20.50 -15.45
C ILE A 292 -6.82 -20.29 -16.60
N ALA A 293 -6.05 -19.19 -16.58
CA ALA A 293 -5.04 -18.89 -17.60
C ALA A 293 -3.97 -19.99 -17.67
N SER A 294 -3.40 -20.41 -16.53
CA SER A 294 -2.44 -21.52 -16.47
C SER A 294 -3.03 -22.81 -17.04
N SER A 295 -4.25 -23.11 -16.65
CA SER A 295 -4.94 -24.32 -17.03
C SER A 295 -5.20 -24.39 -18.53
N VAL A 296 -5.64 -23.27 -19.13
CA VAL A 296 -5.84 -23.15 -20.58
C VAL A 296 -4.53 -23.33 -21.34
N VAL A 297 -3.45 -22.68 -20.90
CA VAL A 297 -2.13 -22.80 -21.54
C VAL A 297 -1.62 -24.24 -21.49
N SER A 298 -1.75 -24.90 -20.33
CA SER A 298 -1.36 -26.30 -20.17
C SER A 298 -2.20 -27.23 -21.07
N LEU A 299 -3.52 -27.13 -21.02
CA LEU A 299 -4.43 -27.98 -21.80
C LEU A 299 -4.27 -27.79 -23.31
N ASN A 300 -4.06 -26.56 -23.79
CA ASN A 300 -3.79 -26.29 -25.21
C ASN A 300 -2.51 -26.93 -25.71
N ARG A 301 -1.49 -27.03 -24.86
CA ARG A 301 -0.21 -27.63 -25.20
C ARG A 301 -0.26 -29.16 -25.16
N TYR A 302 -1.02 -29.75 -24.25
CA TYR A 302 -1.05 -31.20 -24.01
C TYR A 302 -2.19 -31.97 -24.70
N LEU A 303 -3.31 -31.31 -25.06
CA LEU A 303 -4.44 -31.95 -25.75
C LEU A 303 -4.42 -31.74 -27.28
N LYS A 304 -3.35 -31.17 -27.84
CA LYS A 304 -3.07 -31.19 -29.30
C LYS A 304 -2.52 -32.57 -29.70
N VAL A 305 -3.32 -33.61 -29.55
CA VAL A 305 -3.23 -34.92 -30.23
C VAL A 305 -4.64 -35.42 -30.45
#